data_AF-A0A935SMD3-F1
#
_entry.id   AF-A0A935SMD3-F1
#
_cell.length_a   1.000
_cell.length_b   1.000
_cell.length_c   1.000
_cell.angle_alpha   90.00
_cell.angle_beta   90.00
_cell.angle_gamma   90.00
#
_symmetry.space_group_name_H-M   'P 1'
#
loop_
_entity.id
_entity.type
_entity.pdbx_description
1 polymer ?
#
loop_
_entity_poly.entity_id
_entity_poly.type
_entity_poly.pdbx_seq_one_letter_code
_entity_poly.pdbx_strand_id
1 'polypeptide(L)'
;MPTEKKMLGDRAYISKTLQMDLFEQYKVTLKVPFRNNQHDYKKYPKKYKSKRQMVETFFAQMCDQFNLKRNYAKSYEGLAVRLASKLSSMSILHWINHLNGKKLAQIKHALSF
;
A
#
# COMPACT_ATOMS: atom_id res chain seq x y z
N MET A 1 21.01 13.09 -4.89
CA MET A 1 19.85 12.34 -4.33
C MET A 1 18.59 13.17 -4.53
N PRO A 2 17.42 12.60 -4.84
CA PRO A 2 16.26 13.39 -5.26
C PRO A 2 15.72 14.24 -4.09
N THR A 3 15.47 15.51 -4.37
CA THR A 3 15.50 16.62 -3.41
C THR A 3 14.24 16.78 -2.53
N GLU A 4 13.16 16.01 -2.71
CA GLU A 4 11.99 16.07 -1.80
C GLU A 4 11.22 14.74 -1.76
N LYS A 5 11.46 13.90 -0.76
CA LYS A 5 10.73 12.62 -0.59
C LYS A 5 9.37 12.87 0.08
N LYS A 6 8.31 13.09 -0.72
CA LYS A 6 6.92 13.15 -0.23
C LYS A 6 6.32 11.76 -0.18
N MET A 7 5.94 11.28 1.01
CA MET A 7 5.36 9.96 1.22
C MET A 7 3.98 10.03 1.88
N LEU A 8 3.11 9.06 1.57
CA LEU A 8 1.82 8.93 2.24
C LEU A 8 2.02 8.20 3.57
N GLY A 9 1.59 8.81 4.67
CA GLY A 9 1.70 8.21 5.99
C GLY A 9 0.35 7.72 6.50
N ASP A 10 0.39 6.71 7.37
CA ASP A 10 -0.77 6.28 8.13
C ASP A 10 -1.02 7.16 9.37
N ARG A 11 -2.23 7.13 9.93
CA ARG A 11 -2.63 7.90 11.12
C ARG A 11 -1.76 7.63 12.35
N ALA A 12 -1.08 6.49 12.39
CA ALA A 12 -0.10 6.19 13.43
C ALA A 12 1.09 7.17 13.41
N TYR A 13 1.41 7.75 12.25
CA TYR A 13 2.54 8.66 12.03
C TYR A 13 2.19 10.15 12.21
N ILE A 14 1.11 10.44 12.95
CA ILE A 14 0.64 11.83 13.17
C ILE A 14 1.58 12.63 14.09
N SER A 15 2.41 11.99 14.91
CA SER A 15 3.28 12.68 15.87
C SER A 15 4.17 13.72 15.18
N LYS A 16 4.15 14.96 15.69
CA LYS A 16 4.96 16.06 15.16
C LYS A 16 6.46 15.79 15.34
N THR A 17 6.85 15.23 16.49
CA THR A 17 8.26 14.90 16.78
C THR A 17 8.79 13.91 15.74
N LEU A 18 8.06 12.82 15.52
CA LEU A 18 8.42 11.82 14.51
C LEU A 18 8.52 12.41 13.09
N GLN A 19 7.60 13.30 12.72
CA GLN A 19 7.64 13.96 11.41
C GLN A 19 8.83 14.92 11.27
N MET A 20 9.18 15.64 12.35
CA MET A 20 10.38 16.49 12.40
C MET A 20 11.65 15.65 12.26
N ASP A 21 11.78 14.57 13.04
CA ASP A 21 12.95 13.68 13.00
C ASP A 21 13.14 13.10 11.58
N LEU A 22 12.05 12.64 10.96
CA LEU A 22 12.06 12.12 9.58
C LEU A 22 12.48 13.18 8.55
N PHE A 23 12.08 14.42 8.76
CA PHE A 23 12.45 15.53 7.90
C PHE A 23 13.91 15.93 8.10
N GLU A 24 14.37 16.03 9.34
CA GLU A 24 15.74 16.45 9.67
C GLU A 24 16.77 15.42 9.20
N GLN A 25 16.56 14.14 9.55
CA GLN A 25 17.50 13.07 9.27
C GLN A 25 17.45 12.58 7.83
N TYR A 26 16.25 12.49 7.23
CA TYR A 26 16.05 11.83 5.93
C TYR A 26 15.44 12.71 4.84
N LYS A 27 15.12 13.97 5.14
CA LYS A 27 14.42 14.91 4.23
C LYS A 27 13.10 14.31 3.69
N VAL A 28 12.42 13.51 4.51
CA VAL A 28 11.14 12.88 4.17
C VAL A 28 10.00 13.72 4.73
N THR A 29 9.04 14.09 3.89
CA THR A 29 7.80 14.76 4.31
C THR A 29 6.63 13.79 4.22
N LEU A 30 5.98 13.52 5.35
CA LEU A 30 4.80 12.66 5.41
C LEU A 30 3.51 13.44 5.17
N LYS A 31 2.65 12.91 4.30
CA LYS A 31 1.26 13.35 4.11
C LYS A 31 0.33 12.41 4.88
N VAL A 32 0.05 12.77 6.12
CA VAL A 32 -0.79 11.98 7.04
C VAL A 32 -2.19 12.59 7.13
N PRO A 33 -3.28 11.81 7.12
CA PRO A 33 -4.61 12.34 7.39
C PRO A 33 -4.74 12.77 8.86
N PHE A 34 -5.43 13.89 9.05
CA PHE A 34 -5.77 14.40 10.38
C PHE A 34 -6.76 13.45 11.10
N ARG A 35 -6.71 13.43 12.43
CA ARG A 35 -7.81 12.90 13.26
C ARG A 35 -8.94 13.92 13.28
N ASN A 36 -10.18 13.44 13.34
CA ASN A 36 -11.37 14.32 13.33
C ASN A 36 -11.37 15.33 14.49
N ASN A 37 -10.76 14.98 15.63
CA ASN A 37 -10.75 15.82 16.84
C ASN A 37 -9.45 16.65 16.98
N GLN A 38 -8.64 16.80 15.93
CA GLN A 38 -7.47 17.67 15.98
C GLN A 38 -7.85 19.13 15.77
N HIS A 39 -7.25 20.02 16.56
CA HIS A 39 -7.26 21.46 16.30
C HIS A 39 -6.74 21.74 14.88
N ASP A 40 -7.32 22.73 14.21
CA ASP A 40 -7.03 23.09 12.80
C ASP A 40 -7.22 21.95 11.80
N TYR A 41 -8.27 21.15 11.98
CA TYR A 41 -8.62 20.07 11.07
C TYR A 41 -8.72 20.55 9.61
N LYS A 42 -7.92 19.93 8.73
CA LYS A 42 -8.02 20.09 7.29
C LYS A 42 -8.43 18.78 6.65
N LYS A 43 -9.45 18.86 5.78
CA LYS A 43 -9.94 17.68 5.04
C LYS A 43 -8.82 17.08 4.21
N TYR A 44 -8.55 15.80 4.41
CA TYR A 44 -7.51 15.11 3.64
C TYR A 44 -7.92 15.02 2.16
N PRO A 45 -7.04 15.40 1.21
CA PRO A 45 -7.38 15.43 -0.21
C PRO A 45 -7.85 14.07 -0.74
N LYS A 46 -8.93 14.08 -1.55
CA LYS A 46 -9.54 12.86 -2.11
C LYS A 46 -8.55 12.01 -2.92
N LYS A 47 -7.64 12.65 -3.65
CA LYS A 47 -6.58 11.97 -4.43
C LYS A 47 -5.66 11.12 -3.55
N TYR A 48 -5.20 11.66 -2.42
CA TYR A 48 -4.35 10.93 -1.48
C TYR A 48 -5.12 9.84 -0.72
N LYS A 49 -6.38 10.11 -0.36
CA LYS A 49 -7.26 9.09 0.22
C LYS A 49 -7.44 7.90 -0.72
N SER A 50 -7.71 8.14 -2.00
CA SER A 50 -7.89 7.08 -2.99
C SER A 50 -6.62 6.25 -3.19
N LYS A 51 -5.44 6.89 -3.25
CA LYS A 51 -4.16 6.17 -3.35
C LYS A 51 -3.87 5.31 -2.12
N ARG A 52 -4.19 5.81 -0.91
CA ARG A 52 -4.09 5.01 0.31
C ARG A 52 -5.03 3.81 0.30
N GLN A 53 -6.30 4.02 -0.04
CA GLN A 53 -7.28 2.95 -0.15
C GLN A 53 -6.85 1.87 -1.15
N MET A 54 -6.24 2.26 -2.28
CA MET A 54 -5.68 1.33 -3.25
C MET A 54 -4.61 0.42 -2.64
N VAL A 55 -3.69 0.99 -1.85
CA VAL A 55 -2.63 0.22 -1.15
C VAL A 55 -3.24 -0.69 -0.07
N GLU A 56 -4.19 -0.17 0.71
CA GLU A 56 -4.90 -0.94 1.74
C GLU A 56 -5.66 -2.13 1.14
N THR A 57 -6.39 -1.91 0.03
CA THR A 57 -7.08 -2.97 -0.73
C THR A 57 -6.11 -3.99 -1.29
N PHE A 58 -4.99 -3.56 -1.88
CA PHE A 58 -3.97 -4.46 -2.41
C PHE A 58 -3.41 -5.39 -1.32
N PHE A 59 -3.05 -4.84 -0.15
CA PHE A 59 -2.53 -5.65 0.95
C PHE A 59 -3.59 -6.59 1.55
N ALA A 60 -4.84 -6.14 1.67
CA ALA A 60 -5.95 -7.00 2.11
C ALA A 60 -6.10 -8.20 1.18
N GLN A 61 -6.12 -7.97 -0.13
CA GLN A 61 -6.20 -9.02 -1.14
C GLN A 61 -4.99 -9.98 -1.12
N MET A 62 -3.79 -9.44 -1.00
CA MET A 62 -2.57 -10.25 -0.86
C MET A 62 -2.59 -11.12 0.41
N CYS A 63 -3.12 -10.59 1.51
CA CYS A 63 -3.24 -11.35 2.76
C CYS A 63 -4.32 -12.42 2.67
N ASP A 64 -5.51 -12.08 2.16
CA ASP A 64 -6.67 -12.98 2.18
C ASP A 64 -6.60 -14.05 1.08
N GLN A 65 -6.26 -13.66 -0.15
CA GLN A 65 -6.25 -14.58 -1.30
C GLN A 65 -4.92 -15.31 -1.46
N PHE A 66 -3.79 -14.61 -1.26
CA PHE A 66 -2.45 -15.17 -1.47
C PHE A 66 -1.74 -15.55 -0.17
N ASN A 67 -2.42 -15.45 0.97
CA ASN A 67 -1.88 -15.79 2.28
C ASN A 67 -0.52 -15.12 2.52
N LEU A 68 -0.35 -13.84 2.18
CA LEU A 68 0.95 -13.14 2.22
C LEU A 68 1.70 -13.36 3.55
N LYS A 69 0.99 -13.32 4.68
CA LYS A 69 1.53 -13.49 6.03
C LYS A 69 2.01 -14.91 6.34
N ARG A 70 1.46 -15.94 5.69
CA ARG A 70 1.86 -17.34 5.89
C ARG A 70 2.95 -17.70 4.88
N ASN A 71 4.16 -17.91 5.38
CA ASN A 71 5.30 -18.38 4.59
C ASN A 71 6.10 -19.42 5.40
N TYR A 72 6.56 -20.47 4.74
CA TYR A 72 7.35 -21.55 5.34
C TYR A 72 8.77 -21.60 4.76
N ALA A 73 9.29 -20.45 4.30
CA ALA A 73 10.64 -20.38 3.77
C ALA A 73 11.66 -20.58 4.89
N LYS A 74 12.66 -21.43 4.66
CA LYS A 74 13.78 -21.66 5.60
C LYS A 74 15.04 -20.85 5.26
N SER A 75 14.99 -20.10 4.14
CA SER A 75 16.08 -19.24 3.67
C SER A 75 15.51 -17.93 3.13
N TYR A 76 16.36 -16.89 3.10
CA TYR A 76 16.01 -15.59 2.55
C TYR A 76 15.64 -15.67 1.06
N GLU A 77 16.42 -16.41 0.26
CA GLU A 77 16.12 -16.63 -1.16
C GLU A 77 14.76 -17.29 -1.35
N GLY A 78 14.44 -18.32 -0.56
CA GLY A 78 13.16 -18.99 -0.59
C GLY A 78 11.99 -18.10 -0.17
N LEU A 79 12.23 -17.08 0.65
CA LEU A 79 11.24 -16.05 0.99
C LEU A 79 11.05 -15.09 -0.19
N ALA A 80 12.15 -14.58 -0.76
CA ALA A 80 12.13 -13.65 -1.88
C ALA A 80 11.40 -14.23 -3.10
N VAL A 81 11.71 -15.48 -3.47
CA VAL A 81 11.03 -16.18 -4.57
C VAL A 81 9.53 -16.33 -4.29
N ARG A 82 9.13 -16.74 -3.08
CA ARG A 82 7.70 -16.87 -2.73
C ARG A 82 6.96 -15.54 -2.76
N LEU A 83 7.57 -14.47 -2.27
CA LEU A 83 6.99 -13.12 -2.33
C LEU A 83 6.84 -12.67 -3.78
N ALA A 84 7.88 -12.87 -4.61
CA ALA A 84 7.83 -12.58 -6.03
C ALA A 84 6.73 -13.36 -6.74
N SER A 85 6.59 -14.67 -6.48
CA SER A 85 5.51 -15.49 -7.04
C SER A 85 4.13 -14.95 -6.67
N LYS A 86 3.88 -14.60 -5.40
CA LYS A 86 2.59 -14.03 -4.96
C LYS A 86 2.29 -12.70 -5.65
N LEU A 87 3.29 -11.82 -5.78
CA LEU A 87 3.15 -10.54 -6.47
C LEU A 87 2.89 -10.72 -7.98
N SER A 88 3.57 -11.69 -8.61
CA SER A 88 3.36 -12.03 -10.01
C SER A 88 1.95 -12.59 -10.24
N SER A 89 1.46 -13.49 -9.38
CA SER A 89 0.09 -13.99 -9.47
C SER A 89 -0.95 -12.86 -9.40
N MET A 90 -0.76 -11.91 -8.48
CA MET A 90 -1.61 -10.73 -8.38
C MET A 90 -1.60 -9.88 -9.66
N SER A 91 -0.41 -9.68 -10.24
CA SER A 91 -0.24 -8.93 -11.49
C SER A 91 -0.93 -9.61 -12.67
N ILE A 92 -0.86 -10.94 -12.74
CA ILE A 92 -1.56 -11.74 -13.77
C ILE A 92 -3.08 -11.59 -13.63
N LEU A 93 -3.64 -11.65 -12.41
CA LEU A 93 -5.09 -11.47 -12.21
C LEU A 93 -5.55 -10.06 -12.60
N HIS A 94 -4.76 -9.03 -12.29
CA HIS A 94 -5.02 -7.67 -12.77
C HIS A 94 -5.00 -7.61 -14.30
N TRP A 95 -4.03 -8.26 -14.93
CA TRP A 95 -3.92 -8.33 -16.39
C TRP A 95 -5.12 -9.01 -17.04
N ILE A 96 -5.56 -10.16 -16.51
CA ILE A 96 -6.76 -10.86 -16.98
C ILE A 96 -8.00 -9.97 -16.86
N ASN A 97 -8.19 -9.29 -15.72
CA ASN A 97 -9.29 -8.35 -15.56
C ASN A 97 -9.23 -7.20 -16.57
N HIS A 98 -8.04 -6.69 -16.87
CA HIS A 98 -7.85 -5.64 -17.87
C HIS A 98 -8.27 -6.11 -19.27
N LEU A 99 -7.85 -7.31 -19.68
CA LEU A 99 -8.25 -7.92 -20.96
C LEU A 99 -9.76 -8.12 -21.06
N ASN A 100 -10.41 -8.46 -19.95
CA ASN A 100 -11.86 -8.67 -19.87
C ASN A 100 -12.67 -7.38 -19.68
N GLY A 101 -12.04 -6.20 -19.68
CA GLY A 101 -12.72 -4.92 -19.40
C GLY A 101 -13.29 -4.79 -17.99
N LYS A 102 -12.89 -5.67 -17.05
CA LYS A 102 -13.31 -5.66 -15.65
C LYS A 102 -12.44 -4.70 -14.84
N LYS A 103 -12.93 -4.28 -13.66
CA LYS A 103 -12.13 -3.43 -12.75
C LYS A 103 -10.88 -4.19 -12.29
N LEU A 104 -9.69 -3.62 -12.50
CA LEU A 104 -8.39 -4.21 -12.13
C LEU A 104 -8.41 -4.89 -10.75
N ALA A 105 -8.78 -4.13 -9.71
CA ALA A 105 -8.77 -4.61 -8.33
C ALA A 105 -9.82 -5.69 -7.99
N GLN A 106 -10.74 -6.07 -8.88
CA GLN A 106 -11.73 -7.12 -8.62
C GLN A 106 -11.18 -8.52 -8.91
N ILE A 107 -10.12 -8.92 -8.20
CA ILE A 107 -9.37 -10.15 -8.51
C ILE A 107 -10.06 -11.45 -8.11
N LYS A 108 -11.01 -11.42 -7.15
CA LYS A 108 -11.65 -12.64 -6.61
C LYS A 108 -12.39 -13.45 -7.66
N HIS A 109 -12.97 -12.78 -8.65
CA HIS A 109 -13.74 -13.38 -9.73
C HIS A 109 -13.05 -13.17 -11.10
N ALA A 110 -11.75 -12.87 -11.10
CA ALA A 110 -11.01 -12.60 -12.34
C ALA A 110 -10.99 -13.81 -13.28
N LEU A 111 -11.05 -15.02 -12.73
CA LEU A 111 -11.06 -16.29 -13.46
C LEU A 111 -12.46 -16.86 -13.68
N SER A 112 -13.52 -16.14 -13.27
CA SER A 112 -14.90 -16.50 -13.60
C SER A 112 -15.22 -15.89 -14.96
N PHE A 113 -15.27 -16.73 -15.98
CA PHE A 113 -15.61 -16.38 -17.36
C PHE A 113 -17.09 -16.64 -17.62
#